data_AF-A0A9C7SG59-F1
#
_entry.id   AF-A0A9C7SG59-F1
#
_cell.length_a   1.000
_cell.length_b   1.000
_cell.length_c   1.000
_cell.angle_alpha   90.00
_cell.angle_beta   90.00
_cell.angle_gamma   90.00
#
_symmetry.space_group_name_H-M   'P 1'
#
loop_
_entity.id
_entity.type
_entity.pdbx_description
1 polymer ?
#
loop_
_entity_poly.entity_id
_entity_poly.type
_entity_poly.pdbx_seq_one_letter_code
_entity_poly.pdbx_strand_id
1 'polypeptide(L)'
;MNIGFISYLFAAFAFSVLTILLIFSWRGRQLGAVVTLASVLSVVWAVVSAISAISSFHPSIPIELLQAAELAKIVSWCLFLLKILELKKKEKSTHSRISGLTILFLLILVLAIYFIFIAPIASRYTGLHGTLETEATLISWLAFSVIGMLLVEQIFRNSSISERWAIKYLCLGIGGIFAYDFFMYSDALLFKQINLNVWSARGLINGIAVPLIAISIARSPKFDLDIHVSRQVVFHSATLMGAGIYLLLMASTGYFIRYYGGTWGGVLQIAFFGGAGILLVVLLFSSDIRAKTRVLLSKHFFSYKYDYREEWSKFTRTLAENEQDVPERIIRAISALVNSAGGMLWAKKDNSEHYELLSNWDMSEPESMNIASLNSLDAFLEKNQWVIDIDEYCQEQSMYGDLDIPDWLISLPGAWLIIPLLFKNHVQGFVLVKRSAVQKTIN
;
A
#
# COMPACT_ATOMS: atom_id res chain seq x y z
N MET A 1 -0.79 38.17 -18.35
CA MET A 1 -1.80 37.19 -17.87
C MET A 1 -1.10 36.27 -16.88
N ASN A 2 -1.49 36.28 -15.60
CA ASN A 2 -0.78 35.47 -14.58
C ASN A 2 -1.21 34.00 -14.69
N ILE A 3 -0.28 33.11 -15.04
CA ILE A 3 -0.51 31.67 -15.21
C ILE A 3 -1.00 31.04 -13.90
N GLY A 4 -0.45 31.45 -12.76
CA GLY A 4 -0.87 30.98 -11.44
C GLY A 4 -2.32 31.34 -11.14
N PHE A 5 -2.75 32.57 -11.46
CA PHE A 5 -4.15 33.00 -11.29
C PHE A 5 -5.12 32.10 -12.05
N ILE A 6 -4.86 31.85 -13.35
CA ILE A 6 -5.72 31.00 -14.19
C ILE A 6 -5.76 29.56 -13.66
N SER A 7 -4.60 29.03 -13.30
CA SER A 7 -4.45 27.68 -12.77
C SER A 7 -5.28 27.46 -11.49
N TYR A 8 -5.19 28.38 -10.53
CA TYR A 8 -5.96 28.30 -9.29
C TYR A 8 -7.45 28.63 -9.50
N LEU A 9 -7.79 29.51 -10.43
CA LEU A 9 -9.18 29.77 -10.79
C LEU A 9 -9.85 28.53 -11.39
N PHE A 10 -9.14 27.79 -12.24
CA PHE A 10 -9.61 26.50 -12.76
C PHE A 10 -9.84 25.48 -11.63
N ALA A 11 -8.92 25.37 -10.67
CA ALA A 11 -9.09 24.53 -9.49
C ALA A 11 -10.33 24.94 -8.67
N ALA A 12 -10.48 26.24 -8.42
CA ALA A 12 -11.61 26.78 -7.66
C ALA A 12 -12.94 26.47 -8.36
N PHE A 13 -13.01 26.65 -9.69
CA PHE A 13 -14.19 26.30 -10.47
C PHE A 13 -14.49 24.80 -10.39
N ALA A 14 -13.49 23.94 -10.65
CA ALA A 14 -13.66 22.50 -10.64
C ALA A 14 -14.13 21.98 -9.27
N PHE A 15 -13.48 22.39 -8.17
CA PHE A 15 -13.91 22.00 -6.83
C PHE A 15 -15.26 22.62 -6.44
N SER A 16 -15.62 23.79 -6.97
CA SER A 16 -16.95 24.38 -6.75
C SER A 16 -18.04 23.52 -7.38
N VAL A 17 -17.84 23.07 -8.63
CA VAL A 17 -18.73 22.13 -9.31
C VAL A 17 -18.82 20.81 -8.53
N LEU A 18 -17.69 20.25 -8.09
CA LEU A 18 -17.68 19.04 -7.26
C LEU A 18 -18.44 19.25 -5.95
N THR A 19 -18.23 20.36 -5.27
CA THR A 19 -18.91 20.70 -4.01
C THR A 19 -20.42 20.75 -4.21
N ILE A 20 -20.90 21.41 -5.27
CA ILE A 20 -22.32 21.48 -5.61
C ILE A 20 -22.88 20.07 -5.85
N LEU A 21 -22.21 19.25 -6.65
CA LEU A 21 -22.61 17.85 -6.89
C LEU A 21 -22.66 17.02 -5.59
N LEU A 22 -21.69 17.23 -4.70
CA LEU A 22 -21.62 16.54 -3.41
C LEU A 22 -22.76 16.94 -2.49
N ILE A 23 -23.10 18.24 -2.39
CA ILE A 23 -24.23 18.71 -1.59
C ILE A 23 -25.54 18.08 -2.06
N PHE A 24 -25.79 17.99 -3.36
CA PHE A 24 -27.02 17.38 -3.89
C PHE A 24 -27.05 15.85 -3.82
N SER A 25 -25.88 15.19 -3.87
CA SER A 25 -25.78 13.74 -3.74
C SER A 25 -25.74 13.25 -2.27
N TRP A 26 -25.54 14.15 -1.32
CA TRP A 26 -25.38 13.84 0.11
C TRP A 26 -26.71 13.55 0.80
N ARG A 27 -27.15 12.29 0.74
CA ARG A 27 -28.33 11.78 1.49
C ARG A 27 -28.03 11.48 2.97
N GLY A 28 -27.42 12.41 3.71
CA GLY A 28 -27.23 12.29 5.18
C GLY A 28 -26.17 11.28 5.65
N ARG A 29 -25.27 10.82 4.78
CA ARG A 29 -24.22 9.83 5.11
C ARG A 29 -22.96 10.46 5.70
N GLN A 30 -22.31 9.78 6.64
CA GLN A 30 -21.11 10.28 7.34
C GLN A 30 -19.93 10.57 6.40
N LEU A 31 -19.70 9.75 5.36
CA LEU A 31 -18.62 9.98 4.38
C LEU A 31 -18.87 11.17 3.47
N GLY A 32 -20.13 11.40 3.09
CA GLY A 32 -20.55 12.53 2.25
C GLY A 32 -20.20 13.88 2.90
N ALA A 33 -20.38 13.98 4.22
CA ALA A 33 -20.03 15.18 4.98
C ALA A 33 -18.54 15.52 4.88
N VAL A 34 -17.68 14.52 5.10
CA VAL A 34 -16.22 14.73 5.19
C VAL A 34 -15.63 15.03 3.81
N VAL A 35 -16.09 14.37 2.74
CA VAL A 35 -15.64 14.70 1.38
C VAL A 35 -16.14 16.06 0.90
N THR A 36 -17.36 16.44 1.29
CA THR A 36 -17.90 17.78 1.00
C THR A 36 -17.07 18.85 1.71
N LEU A 37 -16.71 18.63 2.98
CA LEU A 37 -15.81 19.51 3.73
C LEU A 37 -14.45 19.64 3.05
N ALA A 38 -13.85 18.53 2.62
CA ALA A 38 -12.57 18.55 1.91
C ALA A 38 -12.65 19.30 0.58
N SER A 39 -13.76 19.16 -0.15
CA SER A 39 -14.04 19.89 -1.38
C SER A 39 -14.19 21.40 -1.13
N VAL A 40 -14.97 21.80 -0.12
CA VAL A 40 -15.14 23.22 0.29
C VAL A 40 -13.80 23.85 0.67
N LEU A 41 -13.01 23.18 1.51
CA LEU A 41 -11.69 23.68 1.91
C LEU A 41 -10.72 23.75 0.73
N SER A 42 -10.86 22.88 -0.26
CA SER A 42 -10.11 22.97 -1.52
C SER A 42 -10.52 24.17 -2.37
N VAL A 43 -11.81 24.55 -2.37
CA VAL A 43 -12.28 25.81 -2.98
C VAL A 43 -11.66 27.02 -2.27
N VAL A 44 -11.72 27.06 -0.93
CA VAL A 44 -11.15 28.16 -0.14
C VAL A 44 -9.65 28.31 -0.42
N TRP A 45 -8.90 27.20 -0.40
CA TRP A 45 -7.48 27.20 -0.75
C TRP A 45 -7.22 27.71 -2.16
N ALA A 46 -8.00 27.25 -3.15
CA ALA A 46 -7.83 27.67 -4.54
C ALA A 46 -8.14 29.16 -4.73
N VAL A 47 -9.17 29.69 -4.08
CA VAL A 47 -9.53 31.12 -4.12
C VAL A 47 -8.45 31.97 -3.45
N VAL A 48 -8.00 31.61 -2.24
CA VAL A 48 -6.92 32.32 -1.55
C VAL A 48 -5.64 32.32 -2.39
N SER A 49 -5.29 31.18 -2.99
CA SER A 49 -4.13 31.03 -3.86
C SER A 49 -4.27 31.85 -5.16
N ALA A 50 -5.46 31.89 -5.76
CA ALA A 50 -5.73 32.71 -6.95
C ALA A 50 -5.57 34.20 -6.63
N ILE A 51 -6.18 34.69 -5.55
CA ILE A 51 -6.05 36.10 -5.15
C ILE A 51 -4.58 36.43 -4.85
N SER A 52 -3.85 35.51 -4.21
CA SER A 52 -2.41 35.68 -3.93
C SER A 52 -1.57 35.79 -5.20
N ALA A 53 -2.04 35.30 -6.36
CA ALA A 53 -1.32 35.40 -7.62
C ALA A 53 -1.57 36.75 -8.34
N ILE A 54 -2.50 37.58 -7.87
CA ILE A 54 -2.77 38.87 -8.52
C ILE A 54 -1.71 39.88 -8.08
N SER A 55 -0.83 40.29 -9.01
CA SER A 55 0.30 41.20 -8.78
C SER A 55 -0.10 42.54 -8.13
N SER A 56 -1.33 43.01 -8.34
CA SER A 56 -1.88 44.24 -7.75
C SER A 56 -2.29 44.12 -6.28
N PHE A 57 -2.35 42.91 -5.73
CA PHE A 57 -2.76 42.61 -4.34
C PHE A 57 -1.58 42.13 -3.45
N HIS A 58 -0.35 42.21 -3.93
CA HIS A 58 0.86 41.86 -3.17
C HIS A 58 1.31 43.00 -2.23
N PRO A 59 0.44 43.40 -1.28
CA PRO A 59 0.73 42.97 0.09
C PRO A 59 -0.50 42.64 0.97
N SER A 60 -1.67 42.30 0.41
CA SER A 60 -2.92 42.22 1.20
C SER A 60 -3.21 40.87 1.86
N ILE A 61 -2.70 39.75 1.33
CA ILE A 61 -2.95 38.42 1.92
C ILE A 61 -1.77 38.02 2.81
N PRO A 62 -1.98 37.84 4.12
CA PRO A 62 -0.96 37.32 5.02
C PRO A 62 -0.55 35.91 4.60
N ILE A 63 0.75 35.60 4.60
CA ILE A 63 1.26 34.27 4.24
C ILE A 63 0.69 33.18 5.17
N GLU A 64 0.36 33.56 6.40
CA GLU A 64 -0.26 32.71 7.41
C GLU A 64 -1.65 32.24 6.94
N LEU A 65 -2.41 33.07 6.22
CA LEU A 65 -3.72 32.69 5.68
C LEU A 65 -3.59 31.68 4.54
N LEU A 66 -2.59 31.84 3.67
CA LEU A 66 -2.29 30.90 2.59
C LEU A 66 -1.90 29.52 3.17
N GLN A 67 -1.00 29.52 4.16
CA GLN A 67 -0.57 28.31 4.86
C GLN A 67 -1.72 27.65 5.65
N ALA A 68 -2.59 28.43 6.28
CA ALA A 68 -3.76 27.92 6.98
C ALA A 68 -4.77 27.27 6.02
N ALA A 69 -5.05 27.90 4.88
CA ALA A 69 -5.93 27.33 3.86
C ALA A 69 -5.34 26.04 3.27
N GLU A 70 -4.03 26.01 3.06
CA GLU A 70 -3.31 24.82 2.60
C GLU A 70 -3.35 23.67 3.61
N LEU A 71 -3.09 23.95 4.89
CA LEU A 71 -3.17 22.95 5.94
C LEU A 71 -4.60 22.41 6.06
N ALA A 72 -5.60 23.27 6.00
CA ALA A 72 -7.01 22.86 6.05
C ALA A 72 -7.39 21.94 4.88
N LYS A 73 -6.94 22.24 3.65
CA LYS A 73 -7.09 21.36 2.48
C LYS A 73 -6.46 19.99 2.72
N ILE A 74 -5.20 19.95 3.13
CA ILE A 74 -4.44 18.71 3.32
C ILE A 74 -5.05 17.85 4.44
N VAL A 75 -5.34 18.46 5.58
CA VAL A 75 -5.91 17.78 6.75
C VAL A 75 -7.28 17.21 6.42
N SER A 76 -8.14 17.95 5.72
CA SER A 76 -9.47 17.46 5.37
C SER A 76 -9.43 16.27 4.41
N TRP A 77 -8.54 16.25 3.41
CA TRP A 77 -8.33 15.06 2.57
C TRP A 77 -7.76 13.88 3.36
N CYS A 78 -6.81 14.11 4.27
CA CYS A 78 -6.28 13.04 5.13
C CYS A 78 -7.36 12.47 6.06
N LEU A 79 -8.18 13.33 6.67
CA LEU A 79 -9.31 12.93 7.52
C LEU A 79 -10.35 12.13 6.72
N PHE A 80 -10.64 12.53 5.48
CA PHE A 80 -11.51 11.77 4.58
C PHE A 80 -10.96 10.35 4.33
N LEU A 81 -9.68 10.22 3.99
CA LEU A 81 -9.04 8.91 3.76
C LEU A 81 -8.99 8.06 5.04
N LEU A 82 -8.65 8.67 6.19
CA LEU A 82 -8.68 8.00 7.49
C LEU A 82 -10.09 7.50 7.83
N LYS A 83 -11.12 8.30 7.56
CA LYS A 83 -12.51 7.91 7.81
C LYS A 83 -12.94 6.71 6.96
N ILE A 84 -12.49 6.63 5.70
CA ILE A 84 -12.70 5.44 4.85
C ILE A 84 -12.06 4.20 5.50
N LEU A 85 -10.81 4.32 5.97
CA LEU A 85 -10.10 3.20 6.61
C LEU A 85 -10.76 2.78 7.93
N GLU A 86 -11.27 3.72 8.73
CA GLU A 86 -11.97 3.44 9.99
C GLU A 86 -13.28 2.71 9.77
N LEU A 87 -14.08 3.12 8.79
CA LEU A 87 -15.34 2.44 8.46
C LEU A 87 -15.07 0.99 8.05
N LYS A 88 -14.04 0.76 7.22
CA LYS A 88 -13.58 -0.59 6.87
C LYS A 88 -13.07 -1.42 8.06
N LYS A 89 -12.65 -0.78 9.16
CA LYS A 89 -12.16 -1.47 10.36
C LYS A 89 -13.29 -1.80 11.34
N LYS A 90 -14.26 -0.90 11.50
CA LYS A 90 -15.39 -1.07 12.44
C LYS A 90 -16.26 -2.27 12.09
N GLU A 91 -16.35 -2.60 10.80
CA GLU A 91 -17.03 -3.79 10.30
C GLU A 91 -16.31 -5.11 10.68
N LYS A 92 -15.01 -5.06 11.00
CA LYS A 92 -14.17 -6.24 11.29
C LYS A 92 -13.96 -6.51 12.78
N SER A 93 -14.20 -5.55 13.67
CA SER A 93 -13.92 -5.70 15.11
C SER A 93 -14.76 -4.77 15.98
N THR A 94 -15.37 -5.34 17.03
CA THR A 94 -16.20 -4.64 18.03
C THR A 94 -15.39 -3.68 18.92
N HIS A 95 -14.06 -3.80 18.97
CA HIS A 95 -13.19 -2.91 19.74
C HIS A 95 -12.47 -1.90 18.84
N SER A 96 -12.95 -0.66 18.87
CA SER A 96 -12.38 0.50 18.19
C SER A 96 -11.08 0.98 18.84
N ARG A 97 -9.96 0.26 18.62
CA ARG A 97 -8.63 0.82 18.92
C ARG A 97 -8.21 1.79 17.81
N ILE A 98 -7.78 3.00 18.17
CA ILE A 98 -7.22 3.99 17.24
C ILE A 98 -6.12 3.31 16.41
N SER A 99 -6.12 3.53 15.10
CA SER A 99 -5.08 2.95 14.23
C SER A 99 -3.74 3.65 14.48
N GLY A 100 -2.62 2.92 14.40
CA GLY A 100 -1.29 3.54 14.52
C GLY A 100 -1.06 4.65 13.47
N LEU A 101 -1.71 4.55 12.31
CA LEU A 101 -1.67 5.57 11.27
C LEU A 101 -2.39 6.86 11.66
N THR A 102 -3.51 6.77 12.38
CA THR A 102 -4.22 7.92 12.94
C THR A 102 -3.36 8.65 13.97
N ILE A 103 -2.67 7.90 14.85
CA ILE A 103 -1.75 8.46 15.84
C ILE A 103 -0.57 9.17 15.15
N LEU A 104 0.03 8.51 14.15
CA LEU A 104 1.12 9.10 13.36
C LEU A 104 0.66 10.40 12.66
N PHE A 105 -0.52 10.40 12.06
CA PHE A 105 -1.09 11.59 11.43
C PHE A 105 -1.29 12.74 12.43
N LEU A 106 -1.83 12.46 13.63
CA LEU A 106 -2.01 13.47 14.68
C LEU A 106 -0.68 14.02 15.17
N LEU A 107 0.34 13.16 15.32
CA LEU A 107 1.69 13.58 15.71
C LEU A 107 2.30 14.51 14.64
N ILE A 108 2.21 14.14 13.36
CA ILE A 108 2.65 14.99 12.24
C ILE A 108 1.90 16.31 12.25
N LEU A 109 0.58 16.29 12.50
CA LEU A 109 -0.24 17.50 12.55
C LEU A 109 0.19 18.45 13.66
N VAL A 110 0.43 17.94 14.87
CA VAL A 110 0.90 18.75 16.01
C VAL A 110 2.26 19.38 15.71
N LEU A 111 3.21 18.59 15.19
CA LEU A 111 4.53 19.09 14.80
C LEU A 111 4.43 20.14 13.69
N ALA A 112 3.60 19.90 12.68
CA ALA A 112 3.42 20.83 11.58
C ALA A 112 2.80 22.16 12.03
N ILE A 113 1.81 22.14 12.94
CA ILE A 113 1.24 23.37 13.51
C ILE A 113 2.33 24.17 14.23
N TYR A 114 3.20 23.50 14.99
CA TYR A 114 4.31 24.15 15.66
C TYR A 114 5.29 24.79 14.66
N PHE A 115 5.79 24.03 13.69
CA PHE A 115 6.81 24.54 12.76
C PHE A 115 6.29 25.54 11.74
N ILE A 116 5.02 25.43 11.30
CA ILE A 116 4.44 26.30 10.28
C ILE A 116 3.97 27.63 10.89
N PHE A 117 3.37 27.61 12.08
CA PHE A 117 2.75 28.82 12.66
C PHE A 117 3.49 29.35 13.88
N ILE A 118 3.86 28.49 14.82
CA ILE A 118 4.38 28.94 16.13
C ILE A 118 5.85 29.36 16.02
N ALA A 119 6.69 28.52 15.42
CA ALA A 119 8.12 28.77 15.31
C ALA A 119 8.45 30.07 14.54
N PRO A 120 7.82 30.38 13.39
CA PRO A 120 8.11 31.64 12.67
C PRO A 120 7.64 32.88 13.43
N ILE A 121 6.55 32.78 14.21
CA ILE A 121 6.10 33.88 15.06
C ILE A 121 7.12 34.10 16.18
N ALA A 122 7.57 33.04 16.85
CA ALA A 122 8.56 33.13 17.91
C ALA A 122 9.90 33.71 17.42
N SER A 123 10.36 33.31 16.22
CA SER A 123 11.61 33.82 15.66
C SER A 123 11.56 35.29 15.25
N ARG A 124 10.39 35.77 14.80
CA ARG A 124 10.15 37.22 14.60
C ARG A 124 10.30 38.03 15.90
N TYR A 125 9.92 37.47 17.05
CA TYR A 125 10.06 38.16 18.34
C TYR A 125 11.47 38.06 18.94
N THR A 126 12.17 36.94 18.75
CA THR A 126 13.51 36.73 19.33
C THR A 126 14.63 37.26 18.44
N GLY A 127 14.36 37.53 17.15
CA GLY A 127 15.35 38.00 16.17
C GLY A 127 16.31 36.91 15.69
N LEU A 128 16.14 35.66 16.14
CA LEU A 128 16.96 34.52 15.75
C LEU A 128 16.33 33.87 14.50
N HIS A 129 16.63 34.41 13.32
CA HIS A 129 16.22 33.78 12.07
C HIS A 129 17.14 32.60 11.74
N GLY A 130 16.66 31.38 11.96
CA GLY A 130 17.39 30.16 11.63
C GLY A 130 17.03 29.59 10.25
N THR A 131 18.04 29.15 9.48
CA THR A 131 17.84 28.34 8.27
C THR A 131 17.07 27.04 8.56
N LEU A 132 17.22 26.51 9.78
CA LEU A 132 16.52 25.33 10.31
C LEU A 132 14.99 25.49 10.30
N GLU A 133 14.45 26.70 10.45
CA GLU A 133 13.00 26.93 10.51
C GLU A 133 12.33 26.74 9.15
N THR A 134 12.98 27.26 8.09
CA THR A 134 12.48 27.12 6.72
C THR A 134 12.54 25.65 6.28
N GLU A 135 13.62 24.96 6.62
CA GLU A 135 13.78 23.53 6.36
C GLU A 135 12.74 22.70 7.12
N ALA A 136 12.52 22.97 8.42
CA ALA A 136 11.50 22.26 9.21
C ALA A 136 10.09 22.47 8.68
N THR A 137 9.78 23.67 8.17
CA THR A 137 8.50 23.98 7.51
C THR A 137 8.32 23.13 6.26
N LEU A 138 9.33 23.07 5.38
CA LEU A 138 9.29 22.27 4.15
C LEU A 138 9.19 20.76 4.45
N ILE A 139 9.91 20.28 5.48
CA ILE A 139 9.84 18.89 5.95
C ILE A 139 8.42 18.56 6.44
N SER A 140 7.74 19.50 7.12
CA SER A 140 6.37 19.32 7.60
C SER A 140 5.39 19.12 6.43
N TRP A 141 5.50 19.95 5.38
CA TRP A 141 4.69 19.81 4.17
C TRP A 141 4.99 18.52 3.39
N LEU A 142 6.27 18.15 3.31
CA LEU A 142 6.70 16.89 2.70
C LEU A 142 6.13 15.68 3.46
N ALA A 143 6.17 15.71 4.79
CA ALA A 143 5.60 14.65 5.65
C ALA A 143 4.09 14.48 5.42
N PHE A 144 3.35 15.58 5.25
CA PHE A 144 1.94 15.52 4.88
C PHE A 144 1.69 14.90 3.50
N SER A 145 2.57 15.19 2.55
CA SER A 145 2.47 14.61 1.21
C SER A 145 2.72 13.10 1.27
N VAL A 146 3.70 12.65 2.07
CA VAL A 146 3.97 11.23 2.30
C VAL A 146 2.81 10.54 3.02
N ILE A 147 2.27 11.10 4.13
CA ILE A 147 1.14 10.47 4.83
C ILE A 147 -0.11 10.39 3.94
N GLY A 148 -0.37 11.41 3.12
CA GLY A 148 -1.45 11.39 2.14
C GLY A 148 -1.31 10.26 1.12
N MET A 149 -0.12 10.10 0.52
CA MET A 149 0.16 8.97 -0.38
C MET A 149 0.06 7.61 0.35
N LEU A 150 0.55 7.52 1.59
CA LEU A 150 0.43 6.30 2.41
C LEU A 150 -1.03 5.93 2.66
N LEU A 151 -1.87 6.90 3.00
CA LEU A 151 -3.31 6.69 3.20
C LEU A 151 -3.98 6.18 1.92
N VAL A 152 -3.63 6.75 0.77
CA VAL A 152 -4.12 6.29 -0.54
C VAL A 152 -3.67 4.85 -0.83
N GLU A 153 -2.41 4.51 -0.56
CA GLU A 153 -1.89 3.14 -0.72
C GLU A 153 -2.65 2.17 0.19
N GLN A 154 -2.87 2.52 1.45
CA GLN A 154 -3.59 1.67 2.40
C GLN A 154 -5.03 1.43 1.96
N ILE A 155 -5.72 2.45 1.43
CA ILE A 155 -7.06 2.27 0.88
C ILE A 155 -7.03 1.33 -0.32
N PHE A 156 -6.12 1.55 -1.27
CA PHE A 156 -6.04 0.73 -2.47
C PHE A 156 -5.69 -0.74 -2.18
N ARG A 157 -4.72 -0.99 -1.27
CA ARG A 157 -4.29 -2.34 -0.89
C ARG A 157 -5.35 -3.08 -0.08
N ASN A 158 -6.05 -2.40 0.82
CA ASN A 158 -7.11 -2.97 1.67
C ASN A 158 -8.49 -3.01 0.97
N SER A 159 -8.53 -2.93 -0.35
CA SER A 159 -9.75 -3.06 -1.15
C SER A 159 -9.70 -4.34 -1.99
N SER A 160 -10.82 -5.06 -2.05
CA SER A 160 -10.99 -6.24 -2.91
C SER A 160 -10.90 -5.88 -4.40
N ILE A 161 -10.76 -6.88 -5.28
CA ILE A 161 -10.65 -6.66 -6.74
C ILE A 161 -11.84 -5.86 -7.30
N SER A 162 -13.07 -6.16 -6.85
CA SER A 162 -14.28 -5.47 -7.28
C SER A 162 -14.31 -4.00 -6.81
N GLU A 163 -13.91 -3.75 -5.56
CA GLU A 163 -13.81 -2.39 -5.02
C GLU A 163 -12.75 -1.55 -5.71
N ARG A 164 -11.58 -2.15 -6.02
CA ARG A 164 -10.47 -1.44 -6.68
C ARG A 164 -10.92 -0.76 -7.96
N TRP A 165 -11.84 -1.37 -8.70
CA TRP A 165 -12.37 -0.77 -9.92
C TRP A 165 -13.18 0.51 -9.66
N ALA A 166 -13.88 0.58 -8.53
CA ALA A 166 -14.67 1.74 -8.13
C ALA A 166 -13.81 2.86 -7.51
N ILE A 167 -12.83 2.51 -6.67
CA ILE A 167 -11.98 3.48 -5.95
C ILE A 167 -10.75 3.93 -6.74
N LYS A 168 -10.37 3.27 -7.84
CA LYS A 168 -9.13 3.60 -8.59
C LYS A 168 -9.06 5.07 -9.00
N TYR A 169 -10.17 5.69 -9.40
CA TYR A 169 -10.18 7.09 -9.80
C TYR A 169 -10.07 8.03 -8.60
N LEU A 170 -10.61 7.65 -7.44
CA LEU A 170 -10.40 8.39 -6.19
C LEU A 170 -8.94 8.35 -5.77
N CYS A 171 -8.33 7.16 -5.79
CA CYS A 171 -6.91 6.97 -5.50
C CYS A 171 -6.02 7.71 -6.49
N LEU A 172 -6.38 7.73 -7.78
CA LEU A 172 -5.62 8.43 -8.81
C LEU A 172 -5.74 9.97 -8.67
N GLY A 173 -6.94 10.47 -8.38
CA GLY A 173 -7.16 11.91 -8.15
C GLY A 173 -6.45 12.41 -6.89
N ILE A 174 -6.79 11.85 -5.72
CA ILE A 174 -6.22 12.29 -4.43
C ILE A 174 -4.72 11.92 -4.35
N GLY A 175 -4.35 10.72 -4.81
CA GLY A 175 -2.96 10.31 -4.89
C GLY A 175 -2.14 11.21 -5.81
N GLY A 176 -2.70 11.64 -6.95
CA GLY A 176 -2.06 12.60 -7.85
C GLY A 176 -1.81 13.97 -7.21
N ILE A 177 -2.75 14.46 -6.38
CA ILE A 177 -2.57 15.70 -5.62
C ILE A 177 -1.39 15.57 -4.65
N PHE A 178 -1.38 14.51 -3.82
CA PHE A 178 -0.30 14.29 -2.85
C PHE A 178 1.05 13.97 -3.49
N ALA A 179 1.04 13.27 -4.63
CA ALA A 179 2.23 12.97 -5.43
C ALA A 179 2.86 14.26 -5.98
N TYR A 180 2.03 15.18 -6.47
CA TYR A 180 2.49 16.47 -6.95
C TYR A 180 3.03 17.34 -5.81
N ASP A 181 2.31 17.40 -4.68
CA ASP A 181 2.75 18.13 -3.50
C ASP A 181 4.09 17.53 -2.98
N PHE A 182 4.25 16.20 -2.96
CA PHE A 182 5.51 15.53 -2.63
C PHE A 182 6.66 15.91 -3.58
N PHE A 183 6.41 15.88 -4.91
CA PHE A 183 7.38 16.34 -5.91
C PHE A 183 7.81 17.78 -5.65
N MET A 184 6.85 18.70 -5.51
CA MET A 184 7.13 20.12 -5.30
C MET A 184 7.88 20.38 -3.99
N TYR A 185 7.47 19.77 -2.87
CA TYR A 185 8.14 20.00 -1.59
C TYR A 185 9.50 19.32 -1.52
N SER A 186 9.71 18.21 -2.24
CA SER A 186 11.03 17.61 -2.37
C SER A 186 12.01 18.51 -3.13
N ASP A 187 11.53 19.14 -4.21
CA ASP A 187 12.26 20.16 -4.98
C ASP A 187 12.58 21.37 -4.10
N ALA A 188 11.56 21.90 -3.42
CA ALA A 188 11.72 23.06 -2.55
C ALA A 188 12.70 22.81 -1.40
N LEU A 189 12.72 21.60 -0.84
CA LEU A 189 13.67 21.21 0.20
C LEU A 189 15.10 21.11 -0.35
N LEU A 190 15.27 20.60 -1.57
CA LEU A 190 16.58 20.42 -2.20
C LEU A 190 17.25 21.76 -2.54
N PHE A 191 16.48 22.72 -3.08
CA PHE A 191 16.99 24.03 -3.49
C PHE A 191 16.73 25.14 -2.46
N LYS A 192 16.08 24.81 -1.34
CA LYS A 192 15.66 25.74 -0.27
C LYS A 192 14.79 26.91 -0.76
N GLN A 193 14.09 26.71 -1.88
CA GLN A 193 13.25 27.72 -2.51
C GLN A 193 12.09 27.06 -3.24
N ILE A 194 10.92 27.69 -3.21
CA ILE A 194 9.76 27.19 -3.96
C ILE A 194 9.88 27.68 -5.40
N ASN A 195 9.89 26.75 -6.35
CA ASN A 195 9.81 27.09 -7.77
C ASN A 195 8.40 27.63 -8.11
N LEU A 196 8.33 28.91 -8.49
CA LEU A 196 7.06 29.60 -8.76
C LEU A 196 6.27 28.98 -9.92
N ASN A 197 6.93 28.35 -10.90
CA ASN A 197 6.25 27.70 -12.02
C ASN A 197 5.57 26.40 -11.55
N VAL A 198 6.25 25.61 -10.73
CA VAL A 198 5.69 24.39 -10.12
C VAL A 198 4.58 24.77 -9.14
N TRP A 199 4.79 25.80 -8.32
CA TRP A 199 3.75 26.35 -7.46
C TRP A 199 2.50 26.76 -8.25
N SER A 200 2.68 27.54 -9.32
CA SER A 200 1.59 28.02 -10.17
C SER A 200 0.83 26.88 -10.86
N ALA A 201 1.50 25.78 -11.23
CA ALA A 201 0.86 24.65 -11.91
C ALA A 201 -0.02 23.77 -10.98
N ARG A 202 0.07 23.93 -9.65
CA ARG A 202 -0.72 23.15 -8.68
C ARG A 202 -2.22 23.24 -8.91
N GLY A 203 -2.73 24.42 -9.24
CA GLY A 203 -4.14 24.64 -9.50
C GLY A 203 -4.64 23.74 -10.64
N LEU A 204 -3.92 23.68 -11.76
CA LEU A 204 -4.22 22.82 -12.89
C LEU A 204 -4.24 21.34 -12.52
N ILE A 205 -3.23 20.87 -11.78
CA ILE A 205 -3.17 19.47 -11.32
C ILE A 205 -4.34 19.12 -10.42
N ASN A 206 -4.65 19.99 -9.45
CA ASN A 206 -5.79 19.80 -8.55
C ASN A 206 -7.13 19.84 -9.31
N GLY A 207 -7.27 20.73 -10.30
CA GLY A 207 -8.45 20.79 -11.15
C GLY A 207 -8.65 19.54 -12.03
N ILE A 208 -7.56 18.95 -12.55
CA ILE A 208 -7.61 17.68 -13.30
C ILE A 208 -7.94 16.49 -12.37
N ALA A 209 -7.56 16.55 -11.09
CA ALA A 209 -7.92 15.52 -10.11
C ALA A 209 -9.43 15.49 -9.82
N VAL A 210 -10.13 16.62 -9.93
CA VAL A 210 -11.58 16.73 -9.65
C VAL A 210 -12.45 15.75 -10.45
N PRO A 211 -12.39 15.68 -11.79
CA PRO A 211 -13.23 14.75 -12.54
C PRO A 211 -12.99 13.28 -12.15
N LEU A 212 -11.76 12.92 -11.78
CA LEU A 212 -11.44 11.57 -11.32
C LEU A 212 -12.11 11.26 -9.97
N ILE A 213 -12.06 12.22 -9.04
CA ILE A 213 -12.76 12.15 -7.75
C ILE A 213 -14.28 12.07 -7.99
N ALA A 214 -14.82 12.92 -8.85
CA ALA A 214 -16.24 12.96 -9.20
C ALA A 214 -16.73 11.63 -9.80
N ILE A 215 -15.98 11.05 -10.74
CA ILE A 215 -16.31 9.75 -11.35
C ILE A 215 -16.36 8.65 -10.30
N SER A 216 -15.41 8.62 -9.36
CA SER A 216 -15.42 7.60 -8.30
C SER A 216 -16.63 7.74 -7.38
N ILE A 217 -16.99 8.96 -7.02
CA ILE A 217 -18.15 9.24 -6.17
C ILE A 217 -19.46 8.90 -6.89
N ALA A 218 -19.57 9.22 -8.18
CA ALA A 218 -20.73 8.88 -9.00
C ALA A 218 -20.90 7.37 -9.21
N ARG A 219 -19.81 6.60 -9.29
CA ARG A 219 -19.83 5.14 -9.48
C ARG A 219 -20.15 4.35 -8.21
N SER A 220 -19.99 4.96 -7.04
CA SER A 220 -20.28 4.32 -5.75
C SER A 220 -21.37 5.08 -4.97
N PRO A 221 -22.59 5.22 -5.51
CA PRO A 221 -23.66 6.00 -4.88
C PRO A 221 -24.24 5.34 -3.64
N LYS A 222 -23.90 4.09 -3.31
CA LYS A 222 -24.29 3.46 -2.04
C LYS A 222 -23.22 3.53 -0.95
N PHE A 223 -21.92 3.51 -1.26
CA PHE A 223 -20.88 3.21 -0.25
C PHE A 223 -21.29 2.05 0.71
N ASP A 224 -22.20 1.17 0.28
CA ASP A 224 -22.41 -0.15 0.87
C ASP A 224 -21.28 -0.99 0.32
N LEU A 225 -20.16 -0.82 0.98
CA LEU A 225 -19.02 -1.69 0.86
C LEU A 225 -19.41 -2.98 1.62
N ASP A 226 -20.30 -3.80 1.04
CA ASP A 226 -20.49 -5.18 1.46
C ASP A 226 -19.20 -5.94 1.11
N ILE A 227 -18.20 -5.85 1.98
CA ILE A 227 -16.84 -6.34 1.72
C ILE A 227 -16.53 -7.51 2.64
N HIS A 228 -16.44 -8.68 2.02
CA HIS A 228 -15.71 -9.81 2.57
C HIS A 228 -14.20 -9.54 2.55
N VAL A 229 -13.57 -9.84 3.68
CA VAL A 229 -12.23 -9.40 4.02
C VAL A 229 -11.17 -10.38 3.53
N SER A 230 -10.36 -9.95 2.57
CA SER A 230 -9.00 -10.48 2.45
C SER A 230 -8.15 -9.93 3.60
N ARG A 231 -7.56 -10.84 4.38
CA ARG A 231 -6.63 -10.54 5.46
C ARG A 231 -5.28 -10.23 4.84
N GLN A 232 -4.69 -9.10 5.21
CA GLN A 232 -3.27 -8.93 5.57
C GLN A 232 -2.88 -7.45 5.50
N VAL A 233 -2.72 -6.80 6.66
CA VAL A 233 -1.97 -5.55 6.74
C VAL A 233 -0.49 -5.94 6.87
N VAL A 234 0.18 -6.15 5.74
CA VAL A 234 1.66 -6.19 5.71
C VAL A 234 2.15 -4.75 5.72
N PHE A 235 2.73 -4.35 6.87
CA PHE A 235 3.40 -3.08 7.15
C PHE A 235 4.73 -2.92 6.39
N HIS A 236 4.71 -3.10 5.08
CA HIS A 236 5.79 -2.70 4.17
C HIS A 236 5.17 -1.80 3.11
N SER A 237 5.15 -0.49 3.37
CA SER A 237 4.50 0.48 2.48
C SER A 237 5.39 0.77 1.29
N ALA A 238 4.95 0.36 0.10
CA ALA A 238 5.66 0.63 -1.15
C ALA A 238 5.85 2.13 -1.37
N THR A 239 4.92 2.96 -0.88
CA THR A 239 5.02 4.42 -0.92
C THR A 239 6.17 4.94 -0.07
N LEU A 240 6.38 4.42 1.15
CA LEU A 240 7.47 4.91 2.01
C LEU A 240 8.83 4.57 1.41
N MET A 241 8.96 3.34 0.88
CA MET A 241 10.15 2.91 0.16
C MET A 241 10.36 3.74 -1.12
N GLY A 242 9.31 3.91 -1.93
CA GLY A 242 9.36 4.70 -3.16
C GLY A 242 9.72 6.16 -2.90
N ALA A 243 9.12 6.77 -1.88
CA ALA A 243 9.45 8.11 -1.43
C ALA A 243 10.91 8.21 -0.95
N GLY A 244 11.39 7.25 -0.17
CA GLY A 244 12.79 7.19 0.28
C GLY A 244 13.78 7.08 -0.88
N ILE A 245 13.55 6.15 -1.82
CA ILE A 245 14.37 6.00 -3.03
C ILE A 245 14.36 7.29 -3.86
N TYR A 246 13.18 7.86 -4.06
CA TYR A 246 13.02 9.10 -4.80
C TYR A 246 13.80 10.24 -4.14
N LEU A 247 13.71 10.40 -2.81
CA LEU A 247 14.44 11.44 -2.10
C LEU A 247 15.96 11.23 -2.15
N LEU A 248 16.44 9.99 -2.07
CA LEU A 248 17.87 9.68 -2.22
C LEU A 248 18.37 10.02 -3.63
N LEU A 249 17.62 9.64 -4.67
CA LEU A 249 17.94 10.00 -6.04
C LEU A 249 17.93 11.52 -6.23
N MET A 250 16.91 12.20 -5.67
CA MET A 250 16.82 13.66 -5.71
C MET A 250 18.02 14.34 -5.05
N ALA A 251 18.39 13.89 -3.85
CA ALA A 251 19.53 14.40 -3.12
C ALA A 251 20.86 14.13 -3.85
N SER A 252 21.06 12.91 -4.37
CA SER A 252 22.25 12.55 -5.14
C SER A 252 22.39 13.42 -6.38
N THR A 253 21.35 13.52 -7.21
CA THR A 253 21.44 14.31 -8.44
C THR A 253 21.52 15.81 -8.16
N GLY A 254 20.83 16.33 -7.14
CA GLY A 254 21.00 17.71 -6.71
C GLY A 254 22.44 18.03 -6.29
N TYR A 255 23.10 17.10 -5.58
CA TYR A 255 24.53 17.21 -5.27
C TYR A 255 25.40 17.20 -6.53
N PHE A 256 25.16 16.29 -7.48
CA PHE A 256 25.89 16.24 -8.74
C PHE A 256 25.74 17.51 -9.58
N ILE A 257 24.51 18.04 -9.72
CA ILE A 257 24.25 19.27 -10.46
C ILE A 257 24.97 20.45 -9.80
N ARG A 258 24.95 20.53 -8.46
CA ARG A 258 25.65 21.60 -7.74
C ARG A 258 27.17 21.55 -7.93
N TYR A 259 27.75 20.35 -8.01
CA TYR A 259 29.22 20.18 -8.10
C TYR A 259 29.74 20.28 -9.54
N TYR A 260 29.03 19.72 -10.52
CA TYR A 260 29.48 19.61 -11.93
C TYR A 260 28.71 20.51 -12.90
N GLY A 261 27.68 21.23 -12.45
CA GLY A 261 26.69 21.89 -13.32
C GLY A 261 27.25 22.90 -14.31
N GLY A 262 28.33 23.62 -13.97
CA GLY A 262 28.98 24.57 -14.89
C GLY A 262 27.98 25.46 -15.67
N THR A 263 28.19 25.59 -16.97
CA THR A 263 27.28 26.32 -17.89
C THR A 263 26.04 25.51 -18.31
N TRP A 264 26.04 24.19 -18.09
CA TRP A 264 24.95 23.28 -18.45
C TRP A 264 23.90 23.10 -17.35
N GLY A 265 24.10 23.73 -16.19
CA GLY A 265 23.31 23.50 -14.97
C GLY A 265 21.81 23.67 -15.19
N GLY A 266 21.39 24.69 -15.95
CA GLY A 266 19.97 24.93 -16.24
C GLY A 266 19.33 23.83 -17.10
N VAL A 267 20.03 23.36 -18.14
CA VAL A 267 19.53 22.29 -19.02
C VAL A 267 19.47 20.95 -18.27
N LEU A 268 20.53 20.63 -17.50
CA LEU A 268 20.54 19.44 -16.64
C LEU A 268 19.43 19.48 -15.60
N GLN A 269 19.18 20.64 -14.99
CA GLN A 269 18.14 20.81 -13.99
C GLN A 269 16.74 20.58 -14.57
N ILE A 270 16.44 21.11 -15.76
CA ILE A 270 15.14 20.89 -16.43
C ILE A 270 14.96 19.42 -16.80
N ALA A 271 15.96 18.81 -17.45
CA ALA A 271 15.92 17.40 -17.84
C ALA A 271 15.77 16.49 -16.63
N PHE A 272 16.46 16.82 -15.54
CA PHE A 272 16.39 16.12 -14.28
C PHE A 272 15.01 16.19 -13.65
N PHE A 273 14.40 17.38 -13.53
CA PHE A 273 13.05 17.50 -12.95
C PHE A 273 11.99 16.81 -13.79
N GLY A 274 12.09 16.92 -15.12
CA GLY A 274 11.22 16.16 -16.02
C GLY A 274 11.35 14.66 -15.79
N GLY A 275 12.58 14.16 -15.72
CA GLY A 275 12.89 12.75 -15.43
C GLY A 275 12.41 12.31 -14.03
N ALA A 276 12.61 13.14 -13.00
CA ALA A 276 12.18 12.86 -11.64
C ALA A 276 10.65 12.79 -11.51
N GLY A 277 9.94 13.73 -12.16
CA GLY A 277 8.48 13.70 -12.23
C GLY A 277 7.97 12.43 -12.93
N ILE A 278 8.57 12.05 -14.07
CA ILE A 278 8.22 10.81 -14.78
C ILE A 278 8.52 9.59 -13.90
N LEU A 279 9.69 9.52 -13.26
CA LEU A 279 10.07 8.43 -12.39
C LEU A 279 9.07 8.26 -11.24
N LEU A 280 8.65 9.37 -10.62
CA LEU A 280 7.67 9.38 -9.54
C LEU A 280 6.30 8.86 -10.02
N VAL A 281 5.83 9.30 -11.20
CA VAL A 281 4.60 8.76 -11.81
C VAL A 281 4.73 7.26 -12.06
N VAL A 282 5.83 6.81 -12.63
CA VAL A 282 6.08 5.38 -12.90
C VAL A 282 6.08 4.57 -11.60
N LEU A 283 6.76 5.05 -10.55
CA LEU A 283 6.82 4.39 -9.24
C LEU A 283 5.45 4.35 -8.55
N LEU A 284 4.61 5.37 -8.68
CA LEU A 284 3.30 5.41 -8.03
C LEU A 284 2.24 4.57 -8.76
N PHE A 285 2.26 4.55 -10.09
CA PHE A 285 1.17 3.95 -10.88
C PHE A 285 1.50 2.56 -11.44
N SER A 286 2.76 2.15 -11.55
CA SER A 286 3.11 0.80 -12.01
C SER A 286 3.01 -0.23 -10.88
N SER A 287 2.10 -1.20 -10.99
CA SER A 287 2.02 -2.36 -10.09
C SER A 287 3.26 -3.23 -10.17
N ASP A 288 3.74 -3.47 -11.38
CA ASP A 288 4.79 -4.46 -11.65
C ASP A 288 6.16 -3.95 -11.20
N ILE A 289 6.44 -2.66 -11.41
CA ILE A 289 7.67 -2.03 -10.93
C ILE A 289 7.67 -1.98 -9.40
N ARG A 290 6.56 -1.57 -8.77
CA ARG A 290 6.47 -1.60 -7.30
C ARG A 290 6.68 -3.00 -6.73
N ALA A 291 6.11 -4.03 -7.37
CA ALA A 291 6.32 -5.42 -6.98
C ALA A 291 7.79 -5.84 -7.13
N LYS A 292 8.43 -5.55 -8.27
CA LYS A 292 9.84 -5.89 -8.53
C LYS A 292 10.80 -5.13 -7.61
N THR A 293 10.61 -3.83 -7.41
CA THR A 293 11.41 -3.00 -6.49
C THR A 293 11.27 -3.51 -5.05
N ARG A 294 10.05 -3.84 -4.61
CA ARG A 294 9.80 -4.46 -3.30
C ARG A 294 10.57 -5.77 -3.16
N VAL A 295 10.50 -6.66 -4.15
CA VAL A 295 11.20 -7.96 -4.11
C VAL A 295 12.72 -7.77 -4.10
N LEU A 296 13.26 -6.87 -4.92
CA LEU A 296 14.70 -6.60 -4.98
C LEU A 296 15.22 -6.08 -3.64
N LEU A 297 14.57 -5.07 -3.05
CA LEU A 297 15.00 -4.52 -1.77
C LEU A 297 14.72 -5.46 -0.60
N SER A 298 13.62 -6.22 -0.62
CA SER A 298 13.38 -7.26 0.38
C SER A 298 14.47 -8.34 0.32
N LYS A 299 15.01 -8.66 -0.86
CA LYS A 299 16.12 -9.60 -1.00
C LYS A 299 17.45 -9.07 -0.48
N HIS A 300 17.71 -7.76 -0.60
CA HIS A 300 19.04 -7.18 -0.35
C HIS A 300 19.16 -6.37 0.95
N PHE A 301 18.06 -5.84 1.49
CA PHE A 301 18.08 -4.89 2.62
C PHE A 301 17.24 -5.31 3.82
N PHE A 302 16.28 -6.23 3.67
CA PHE A 302 15.46 -6.70 4.78
C PHE A 302 15.73 -8.18 5.04
N SER A 303 16.38 -8.48 6.16
CA SER A 303 16.47 -9.85 6.67
C SER A 303 15.06 -10.38 6.94
N TYR A 304 14.81 -11.62 6.55
CA TYR A 304 13.50 -12.28 6.54
C TYR A 304 12.78 -12.21 7.91
N LYS A 305 11.45 -12.08 7.84
CA LYS A 305 10.53 -12.03 9.01
C LYS A 305 10.44 -13.36 9.78
N TYR A 306 11.08 -14.42 9.28
CA TYR A 306 11.27 -15.67 9.99
C TYR A 306 12.76 -15.88 10.17
N ASP A 307 13.20 -16.09 11.40
CA ASP A 307 14.55 -16.58 11.62
C ASP A 307 14.60 -18.03 11.11
N TYR A 308 14.96 -18.18 9.83
CA TYR A 308 15.12 -19.47 9.18
C TYR A 308 15.98 -20.41 10.02
N ARG A 309 16.95 -19.88 10.78
CA ARG A 309 17.78 -20.67 11.67
C ARG A 309 16.98 -21.31 12.80
N GLU A 310 16.03 -20.59 13.39
CA GLU A 310 15.18 -21.13 14.46
C GLU A 310 14.23 -22.19 13.93
N GLU A 311 13.55 -21.93 12.82
CA GLU A 311 12.61 -22.89 12.21
C GLU A 311 13.34 -24.13 11.67
N TRP A 312 14.52 -23.96 11.05
CA TRP A 312 15.37 -25.07 10.64
C TRP A 312 15.92 -25.89 11.82
N SER A 313 16.28 -25.23 12.92
CA SER A 313 16.72 -25.90 14.16
C SER A 313 15.58 -26.72 14.78
N LYS A 314 14.36 -26.17 14.85
CA LYS A 314 13.17 -26.90 15.31
C LYS A 314 12.89 -28.11 14.42
N PHE A 315 12.88 -27.92 13.10
CA PHE A 315 12.65 -28.98 12.12
C PHE A 315 13.66 -30.13 12.25
N THR A 316 14.95 -29.81 12.26
CA THR A 316 16.03 -30.82 12.39
C THR A 316 16.01 -31.52 13.74
N ARG A 317 15.66 -30.81 14.82
CA ARG A 317 15.49 -31.42 16.16
C ARG A 317 14.33 -32.42 16.17
N THR A 318 13.16 -32.06 15.66
CA THR A 318 12.00 -32.97 15.58
C THR A 318 12.28 -34.19 14.69
N LEU A 319 13.07 -34.02 13.62
CA LEU A 319 13.52 -35.14 12.81
C LEU A 319 14.58 -36.01 13.50
N ALA A 320 15.38 -35.47 14.41
CA ALA A 320 16.42 -36.21 15.13
C ALA A 320 15.90 -36.93 16.40
N GLU A 321 14.66 -36.67 16.82
CA GLU A 321 14.02 -37.35 17.95
C GLU A 321 13.71 -38.82 17.61
N ASN A 322 14.08 -39.74 18.52
CA ASN A 322 14.03 -41.20 18.29
C ASN A 322 12.77 -41.89 18.83
N GLU A 323 11.80 -41.15 19.37
CA GLU A 323 10.68 -41.72 20.13
C GLU A 323 9.49 -42.16 19.26
N GLN A 324 9.43 -41.74 17.99
CA GLN A 324 8.28 -41.92 17.09
C GLN A 324 8.70 -42.53 15.74
N ASP A 325 7.73 -43.13 15.05
CA ASP A 325 7.93 -43.64 13.70
C ASP A 325 8.29 -42.50 12.71
N VAL A 326 9.13 -42.81 11.72
CA VAL A 326 9.68 -41.84 10.77
C VAL A 326 8.58 -41.11 9.98
N PRO A 327 7.54 -41.78 9.44
CA PRO A 327 6.43 -41.14 8.74
C PRO A 327 5.71 -40.08 9.59
N GLU A 328 5.37 -40.40 10.85
CA GLU A 328 4.65 -39.48 11.73
C GLU A 328 5.51 -38.25 12.09
N ARG A 329 6.81 -38.46 12.33
CA ARG A 329 7.77 -37.38 12.58
C ARG A 329 7.87 -36.39 11.43
N ILE A 330 7.86 -36.87 10.18
CA ILE A 330 7.86 -36.01 9.00
C ILE A 330 6.61 -35.12 9.01
N ILE A 331 5.43 -35.71 9.27
CA ILE A 331 4.17 -34.96 9.34
C ILE A 331 4.25 -33.88 10.42
N ARG A 332 4.71 -34.23 11.63
CA ARG A 332 4.83 -33.28 12.76
C ARG A 332 5.83 -32.17 12.48
N ALA A 333 7.01 -32.50 11.95
CA ALA A 333 8.05 -31.51 11.64
C ALA A 333 7.56 -30.48 10.61
N ILE A 334 6.84 -30.94 9.58
CA ILE A 334 6.26 -30.06 8.54
C ILE A 334 5.08 -29.26 9.11
N SER A 335 4.18 -29.91 9.85
CA SER A 335 3.00 -29.27 10.42
C SER A 335 3.35 -28.18 11.44
N ALA A 336 4.44 -28.36 12.20
CA ALA A 336 4.93 -27.38 13.16
C ALA A 336 5.31 -26.03 12.51
N LEU A 337 5.86 -26.05 11.29
CA LEU A 337 6.24 -24.83 10.56
C LEU A 337 5.05 -23.90 10.28
N VAL A 338 3.85 -24.46 10.20
CA VAL A 338 2.60 -23.73 9.94
C VAL A 338 1.64 -23.75 11.14
N ASN A 339 2.14 -24.11 12.33
CA ASN A 339 1.35 -24.26 13.56
C ASN A 339 0.09 -25.12 13.35
N SER A 340 0.19 -26.18 12.55
CA SER A 340 -0.88 -27.14 12.34
C SER A 340 -0.78 -28.30 13.35
N ALA A 341 -1.95 -28.81 13.74
CA ALA A 341 -2.09 -29.89 14.71
C ALA A 341 -2.21 -31.28 14.07
N GLY A 342 -2.16 -31.40 12.74
CA GLY A 342 -2.35 -32.68 12.07
C GLY A 342 -1.93 -32.72 10.61
N GLY A 343 -1.87 -33.91 10.04
CA GLY A 343 -1.60 -34.14 8.63
C GLY A 343 -1.53 -35.62 8.27
N MET A 344 -1.22 -35.90 7.02
CA MET A 344 -1.12 -37.25 6.46
C MET A 344 0.05 -37.29 5.47
N LEU A 345 0.78 -38.41 5.44
CA LEU A 345 1.90 -38.63 4.55
C LEU A 345 1.57 -39.74 3.56
N TRP A 346 1.62 -39.41 2.27
CA TRP A 346 1.61 -40.40 1.19
C TRP A 346 2.98 -40.49 0.55
N ALA A 347 3.37 -41.70 0.19
CA ALA A 347 4.57 -41.97 -0.57
C ALA A 347 4.29 -42.91 -1.73
N LYS A 348 5.08 -42.81 -2.78
CA LYS A 348 5.07 -43.80 -3.87
C LYS A 348 5.72 -45.08 -3.36
N LYS A 349 5.07 -46.21 -3.60
CA LYS A 349 5.65 -47.53 -3.30
C LYS A 349 6.73 -47.86 -4.33
N ASP A 350 7.83 -48.47 -3.90
CA ASP A 350 9.03 -48.76 -4.70
C ASP A 350 8.70 -49.14 -6.16
N ASN A 351 9.14 -48.27 -7.09
CA ASN A 351 9.02 -48.45 -8.54
C ASN A 351 7.59 -48.54 -9.10
N SER A 352 6.59 -48.06 -8.35
CA SER A 352 5.19 -47.96 -8.81
C SER A 352 4.73 -46.51 -8.90
N GLU A 353 3.79 -46.23 -9.81
CA GLU A 353 3.07 -44.96 -9.92
C GLU A 353 2.01 -44.80 -8.81
N HIS A 354 1.93 -45.74 -7.87
CA HIS A 354 0.87 -45.79 -6.87
C HIS A 354 1.32 -45.20 -5.55
N TYR A 355 0.51 -44.28 -5.03
CA TYR A 355 0.66 -43.73 -3.68
C TYR A 355 0.05 -44.66 -2.64
N GLU A 356 0.76 -44.85 -1.53
CA GLU A 356 0.25 -45.46 -0.30
C GLU A 356 0.30 -44.44 0.85
N LEU A 357 -0.71 -44.48 1.71
CA LEU A 357 -0.73 -43.70 2.94
C LEU A 357 0.22 -44.36 3.94
N LEU A 358 1.30 -43.68 4.32
CA LEU A 358 2.28 -44.21 5.26
C LEU A 358 1.89 -43.93 6.72
N SER A 359 1.29 -42.77 6.99
CA SER A 359 0.90 -42.37 8.33
C SER A 359 -0.10 -41.23 8.31
N ASN A 360 -0.93 -41.18 9.34
CA ASN A 360 -1.81 -40.06 9.67
C ASN A 360 -1.51 -39.55 11.09
N TRP A 361 -1.68 -38.25 11.30
CA TRP A 361 -1.54 -37.63 12.60
C TRP A 361 -2.68 -36.64 12.80
N ASP A 362 -3.52 -36.88 13.81
CA ASP A 362 -4.70 -36.05 14.15
C ASP A 362 -5.63 -35.76 12.95
N MET A 363 -5.71 -36.69 12.00
CA MET A 363 -6.53 -36.58 10.80
C MET A 363 -7.08 -37.96 10.42
N SER A 364 -8.39 -38.06 10.20
CA SER A 364 -9.07 -39.33 9.97
C SER A 364 -8.83 -39.86 8.57
N GLU A 365 -8.49 -41.15 8.46
CA GLU A 365 -8.31 -41.83 7.17
C GLU A 365 -9.56 -41.74 6.29
N PRO A 366 -9.40 -41.49 4.98
CA PRO A 366 -10.52 -41.50 4.03
C PRO A 366 -11.10 -42.90 3.85
N GLU A 367 -12.43 -43.02 3.88
CA GLU A 367 -13.15 -44.31 3.74
C GLU A 367 -12.99 -44.95 2.36
N SER A 368 -12.75 -44.15 1.32
CA SER A 368 -12.47 -44.64 -0.04
C SER A 368 -11.38 -43.78 -0.69
N MET A 369 -10.37 -44.45 -1.25
CA MET A 369 -9.27 -43.80 -1.96
C MET A 369 -9.20 -44.36 -3.38
N ASN A 370 -9.48 -43.50 -4.36
CA ASN A 370 -9.17 -43.82 -5.75
C ASN A 370 -7.75 -43.34 -6.07
N ILE A 371 -6.74 -44.18 -5.84
CA ILE A 371 -5.33 -43.80 -6.02
C ILE A 371 -5.03 -43.35 -7.46
N ALA A 372 -5.73 -43.90 -8.47
CA ALA A 372 -5.55 -43.50 -9.87
C ALA A 372 -5.95 -42.03 -10.15
N SER A 373 -6.76 -41.42 -9.28
CA SER A 373 -7.12 -40.00 -9.40
C SER A 373 -5.96 -39.05 -9.05
N LEU A 374 -4.89 -39.54 -8.42
CA LEU A 374 -3.73 -38.71 -8.05
C LEU A 374 -2.76 -38.41 -9.20
N ASN A 375 -2.95 -39.00 -10.39
CA ASN A 375 -2.04 -38.84 -11.52
C ASN A 375 -1.90 -37.37 -11.98
N SER A 376 -3.00 -36.60 -11.96
CA SER A 376 -2.97 -35.16 -12.31
C SER A 376 -2.17 -34.36 -11.27
N LEU A 377 -2.39 -34.66 -9.98
CA LEU A 377 -1.65 -34.06 -8.88
C LEU A 377 -0.16 -34.38 -8.96
N ASP A 378 0.21 -35.64 -9.20
CA ASP A 378 1.62 -36.05 -9.31
C ASP A 378 2.34 -35.32 -10.45
N ALA A 379 1.76 -35.32 -11.64
CA ALA A 379 2.31 -34.62 -12.80
C ALA A 379 2.47 -33.11 -12.55
N PHE A 380 1.50 -32.50 -11.85
CA PHE A 380 1.59 -31.09 -11.45
C PHE A 380 2.69 -30.84 -10.42
N LEU A 381 2.80 -31.69 -9.40
CA LEU A 381 3.82 -31.57 -8.35
C LEU A 381 5.23 -31.78 -8.91
N GLU A 382 5.40 -32.70 -9.86
CA GLU A 382 6.70 -32.97 -10.50
C GLU A 382 7.12 -31.82 -11.42
N LYS A 383 6.18 -31.26 -12.18
CA LYS A 383 6.44 -30.14 -13.10
C LYS A 383 6.70 -28.81 -12.37
N ASN A 384 5.87 -28.47 -11.39
CA ASN A 384 5.87 -27.14 -10.79
C ASN A 384 6.61 -27.08 -9.45
N GLN A 385 6.65 -28.19 -8.70
CA GLN A 385 7.23 -28.27 -7.36
C GLN A 385 6.59 -27.29 -6.36
N TRP A 386 5.31 -26.97 -6.56
CA TRP A 386 4.58 -26.00 -5.74
C TRP A 386 3.97 -26.66 -4.50
N VAL A 387 3.87 -25.88 -3.43
CA VAL A 387 2.94 -26.15 -2.33
C VAL A 387 1.56 -25.69 -2.80
N ILE A 388 0.55 -26.55 -2.68
CA ILE A 388 -0.82 -26.26 -3.10
C ILE A 388 -1.64 -25.91 -1.87
N ASP A 389 -2.32 -24.76 -1.89
CA ASP A 389 -3.34 -24.40 -0.91
C ASP A 389 -4.72 -24.79 -1.47
N ILE A 390 -5.40 -25.73 -0.80
CA ILE A 390 -6.69 -26.27 -1.24
C ILE A 390 -7.77 -25.18 -1.24
N ASP A 391 -7.71 -24.20 -0.32
CA ASP A 391 -8.67 -23.09 -0.31
C ASP A 391 -8.48 -22.17 -1.54
N GLU A 392 -7.23 -21.93 -1.94
CA GLU A 392 -6.89 -21.14 -3.12
C GLU A 392 -7.29 -21.88 -4.40
N TYR A 393 -7.03 -23.18 -4.47
CA TYR A 393 -7.47 -24.04 -5.58
C TYR A 393 -8.99 -24.00 -5.78
N CYS A 394 -9.77 -24.11 -4.70
CA CYS A 394 -11.23 -24.06 -4.75
C CYS A 394 -11.77 -22.68 -5.18
N GLN A 395 -11.02 -21.59 -4.96
CA GLN A 395 -11.45 -20.22 -5.29
C GLN A 395 -11.01 -19.77 -6.69
N GLU A 396 -9.78 -20.11 -7.10
CA GLU A 396 -9.13 -19.63 -8.33
C GLU A 396 -8.44 -20.77 -9.10
N GLN A 397 -9.22 -21.75 -9.54
CA GLN A 397 -8.73 -22.96 -10.24
C GLN A 397 -7.86 -22.65 -11.48
N SER A 398 -8.10 -21.51 -12.16
CA SER A 398 -7.32 -21.09 -13.34
C SER A 398 -5.83 -20.86 -13.07
N MET A 399 -5.43 -20.61 -11.81
CA MET A 399 -4.03 -20.40 -11.43
C MET A 399 -3.22 -21.71 -11.42
N TYR A 400 -3.90 -22.86 -11.34
CA TYR A 400 -3.28 -24.19 -11.28
C TYR A 400 -3.33 -24.94 -12.62
N GLY A 401 -3.75 -24.28 -13.70
CA GLY A 401 -3.77 -24.85 -15.05
C GLY A 401 -4.68 -26.08 -15.14
N ASP A 402 -4.12 -27.20 -15.59
CA ASP A 402 -4.83 -28.47 -15.78
C ASP A 402 -4.84 -29.37 -14.53
N LEU A 403 -4.46 -28.83 -13.36
CA LEU A 403 -4.48 -29.59 -12.10
C LEU A 403 -5.92 -29.97 -11.72
N ASP A 404 -6.13 -31.27 -11.54
CA ASP A 404 -7.37 -31.84 -11.01
C ASP A 404 -7.08 -32.51 -9.67
N ILE A 405 -7.58 -31.91 -8.59
CA ILE A 405 -7.42 -32.46 -7.24
C ILE A 405 -8.62 -33.37 -6.95
N PRO A 406 -8.41 -34.64 -6.57
CA PRO A 406 -9.52 -35.56 -6.33
C PRO A 406 -10.48 -35.07 -5.25
N ASP A 407 -11.79 -35.23 -5.50
CA ASP A 407 -12.85 -34.83 -4.56
C ASP A 407 -12.67 -35.41 -3.15
N TRP A 408 -12.22 -36.66 -3.06
CA TRP A 408 -11.99 -37.32 -1.77
C TRP A 408 -10.92 -36.59 -0.95
N LEU A 409 -9.88 -36.03 -1.60
CA LEU A 409 -8.81 -35.30 -0.93
C LEU A 409 -9.26 -33.91 -0.45
N ILE A 410 -10.11 -33.24 -1.25
CA ILE A 410 -10.71 -31.94 -0.90
C ILE A 410 -11.73 -32.10 0.23
N SER A 411 -12.49 -33.19 0.22
CA SER A 411 -13.55 -33.47 1.20
C SER A 411 -13.04 -33.83 2.60
N LEU A 412 -11.74 -34.12 2.73
CA LEU A 412 -11.15 -34.48 4.01
C LEU A 412 -11.31 -33.33 5.04
N PRO A 413 -11.82 -33.63 6.26
CA PRO A 413 -12.05 -32.61 7.28
C PRO A 413 -10.78 -31.83 7.63
N GLY A 414 -10.77 -30.55 7.26
CA GLY A 414 -9.65 -29.66 7.54
C GLY A 414 -8.47 -29.84 6.61
N ALA A 415 -8.61 -30.45 5.44
CA ALA A 415 -7.59 -30.39 4.40
C ALA A 415 -7.20 -28.93 4.09
N TRP A 416 -5.90 -28.65 4.01
CA TRP A 416 -5.41 -27.30 3.76
C TRP A 416 -4.27 -27.28 2.76
N LEU A 417 -3.12 -27.90 3.07
CA LEU A 417 -1.92 -27.75 2.25
C LEU A 417 -1.42 -29.08 1.73
N ILE A 418 -1.07 -29.15 0.45
CA ILE A 418 -0.37 -30.29 -0.13
C ILE A 418 1.08 -29.88 -0.39
N ILE A 419 2.00 -30.53 0.30
CA ILE A 419 3.44 -30.23 0.25
C ILE A 419 4.17 -31.40 -0.43
N PRO A 420 4.80 -31.19 -1.61
CA PRO A 420 5.51 -32.27 -2.29
C PRO A 420 6.79 -32.66 -1.57
N LEU A 421 7.07 -33.96 -1.52
CA LEU A 421 8.34 -34.52 -1.09
C LEU A 421 9.14 -34.93 -2.33
N LEU A 422 10.20 -34.18 -2.60
CA LEU A 422 11.00 -34.31 -3.82
C LEU A 422 12.36 -34.94 -3.50
N PHE A 423 12.78 -35.89 -4.33
CA PHE A 423 14.16 -36.39 -4.34
C PHE A 423 14.70 -36.36 -5.76
N LYS A 424 15.81 -35.64 -5.98
CA LYS A 424 16.42 -35.46 -7.31
C LYS A 424 15.41 -35.02 -8.39
N ASN A 425 14.56 -34.05 -8.07
CA ASN A 425 13.45 -33.52 -8.90
C ASN A 425 12.29 -34.49 -9.18
N HIS A 426 12.30 -35.70 -8.63
CA HIS A 426 11.16 -36.62 -8.72
C HIS A 426 10.31 -36.58 -7.45
N VAL A 427 8.99 -36.55 -7.62
CA VAL A 427 8.03 -36.63 -6.51
C VAL A 427 8.07 -38.05 -5.94
N GLN A 428 8.49 -38.16 -4.68
CA GLN A 428 8.48 -39.40 -3.91
C GLN A 428 7.20 -39.55 -3.09
N GLY A 429 6.51 -38.45 -2.83
CA GLY A 429 5.39 -38.40 -1.91
C GLY A 429 4.83 -37.00 -1.77
N PHE A 430 3.82 -36.86 -0.93
CA PHE A 430 3.34 -35.56 -0.50
C PHE A 430 2.80 -35.65 0.94
N VAL A 431 2.81 -34.51 1.62
CA VAL A 431 2.19 -34.34 2.93
C VAL A 431 0.96 -33.46 2.78
N LEU A 432 -0.20 -33.98 3.19
CA LEU A 432 -1.39 -33.15 3.41
C LEU A 432 -1.32 -32.61 4.84
N VAL A 433 -1.33 -31.30 5.00
CA VAL A 433 -1.35 -30.65 6.31
C VAL A 433 -2.78 -30.22 6.62
N LYS A 434 -3.22 -30.52 7.84
CA LYS A 434 -4.51 -30.08 8.38
C LYS A 434 -4.49 -28.56 8.55
N ARG A 435 -5.66 -27.93 8.48
CA ARG A 435 -5.83 -26.51 8.69
C ARG A 435 -5.36 -26.11 10.08
N SER A 436 -4.49 -25.12 10.17
CA SER A 436 -4.08 -24.58 11.46
C SER A 436 -5.25 -23.81 12.10
N ALA A 437 -5.42 -24.00 13.41
CA ALA A 437 -6.36 -23.21 14.21
C ALA A 437 -5.92 -21.74 14.37
N VAL A 438 -4.61 -21.48 14.23
CA VAL A 438 -3.97 -20.18 14.48
C VAL A 438 -3.67 -19.46 13.16
N GLN A 439 -3.19 -20.20 12.17
CA GLN A 439 -2.69 -19.68 10.90
C GLN A 439 -3.69 -20.01 9.77
N LYS A 440 -4.17 -18.97 9.08
CA LYS A 440 -5.20 -19.12 8.02
C LYS A 440 -4.66 -19.00 6.60
N THR A 441 -3.41 -18.57 6.42
CA THR A 441 -2.71 -18.42 5.13
C THR A 441 -1.22 -18.69 5.32
N ILE A 442 -0.56 -19.27 4.31
CA ILE A 442 0.91 -19.43 4.30
C ILE A 442 1.61 -18.10 3.96
N ASN A 443 0.99 -17.31 3.07
CA ASN A 443 1.53 -16.03 2.60
C ASN A 443 1.04 -14.87 3.44
#